data_AF-A0A447S2M1-F1
#
_entry.id   AF-A0A447S2M1-F1
#
_cell.length_a   1.000
_cell.length_b   1.000
_cell.length_c   1.000
_cell.angle_alpha   90.00
_cell.angle_beta   90.00
_cell.angle_gamma   90.00
#
_symmetry.space_group_name_H-M   'P 1'
#
loop_
_entity.id
_entity.type
_entity.pdbx_description
1 polymer ?
#
loop_
_entity_poly.entity_id
_entity_poly.type
_entity_poly.pdbx_seq_one_letter_code
_entity_poly.pdbx_strand_id
1 'polypeptide(L)'
;MRDITSQLRDAVLNRLYALPDGSASQRLQAIVGGNFDETQISSAAMKAWLAFWASSMHQPMLYRLQQVSSRRLLSNLVYEFRRELPREQAQEAGYGLAALIDGLWLPGGAQRQTAG
;
A
#
# COMPACT_ATOMS: atom_id res chain seq x y z
N MET A 1 -8.86 -14.05 -6.40
CA MET A 1 -8.14 -12.81 -6.84
C MET A 1 -8.81 -11.53 -6.36
N ARG A 2 -10.16 -11.39 -6.37
CA ARG A 2 -10.85 -10.29 -5.66
C ARG A 2 -10.55 -10.28 -4.15
N ASP A 3 -10.17 -11.43 -3.61
CA ASP A 3 -9.92 -11.61 -2.18
C ASP A 3 -8.73 -10.81 -1.67
N ILE A 4 -7.62 -10.73 -2.42
CA ILE A 4 -6.39 -10.09 -1.91
C ILE A 4 -6.54 -8.57 -1.81
N THR A 5 -7.09 -7.92 -2.85
CA THR A 5 -7.34 -6.47 -2.82
C THR A 5 -8.45 -6.08 -1.84
N SER A 6 -9.44 -6.96 -1.64
CA SER A 6 -10.50 -6.75 -0.65
C SER A 6 -9.97 -6.94 0.78
N GLN A 7 -9.12 -7.95 1.01
CA GLN A 7 -8.46 -8.16 2.31
C GLN A 7 -7.58 -6.98 2.70
N LEU A 8 -6.78 -6.44 1.77
CA LEU A 8 -5.98 -5.23 2.01
C LEU A 8 -6.86 -4.04 2.39
N ARG A 9 -7.97 -3.84 1.64
CA ARG A 9 -8.94 -2.79 1.94
C ARG A 9 -9.52 -2.96 3.34
N ASP A 10 -9.99 -4.15 3.67
CA ASP A 10 -10.66 -4.42 4.95
C ASP A 10 -9.66 -4.30 6.11
N ALA A 11 -8.41 -4.74 5.93
CA ALA A 11 -7.32 -4.57 6.90
C ALA A 11 -6.99 -3.10 7.19
N VAL A 12 -7.03 -2.23 6.17
CA VAL A 12 -6.82 -0.78 6.35
C VAL A 12 -8.06 -0.12 6.97
N LEU A 13 -9.26 -0.45 6.50
CA LEU A 13 -10.50 0.13 7.01
C LEU A 13 -10.75 -0.23 8.47
N ASN A 14 -10.55 -1.49 8.87
CA ASN A 14 -10.74 -1.92 10.26
C ASN A 14 -9.83 -1.14 11.22
N ARG A 15 -8.59 -0.85 10.82
CA ARG A 15 -7.66 -0.04 11.63
C ARG A 15 -8.05 1.43 11.69
N LEU A 16 -8.55 1.99 10.59
CA LEU A 16 -9.06 3.37 10.57
C LEU A 16 -10.33 3.52 11.42
N TYR A 17 -11.23 2.53 11.38
CA TYR A 17 -12.44 2.52 12.22
C TYR A 17 -12.13 2.37 13.71
N ALA A 18 -11.03 1.72 14.06
CA ALA A 18 -10.55 1.65 15.44
C ALA A 18 -9.94 2.99 15.95
N LEU A 19 -9.78 3.99 15.07
CA LEU A 19 -9.18 5.29 15.36
C LEU A 19 -10.10 6.46 14.94
N PRO A 20 -11.32 6.56 15.50
CA PRO A 20 -12.26 7.63 15.14
C PRO A 20 -11.69 9.03 15.44
N ASP A 21 -11.01 9.18 16.59
CA ASP A 21 -10.36 10.43 17.02
C ASP A 21 -8.83 10.42 16.83
N GLY A 22 -8.32 9.49 16.02
CA GLY A 22 -6.89 9.36 15.76
C GLY A 22 -6.31 10.60 15.09
N SER A 23 -5.13 11.03 15.54
CA SER A 23 -4.35 12.06 14.85
C SER A 23 -4.02 11.60 13.43
N ALA A 24 -3.71 12.55 12.53
CA ALA A 24 -3.30 12.22 11.18
C ALA A 24 -2.11 11.25 11.15
N SER A 25 -1.15 11.43 12.06
CA SER A 25 0.00 10.54 12.21
C SER A 25 -0.40 9.11 12.60
N GLN A 26 -1.30 8.94 13.59
CA GLN A 26 -1.78 7.61 14.00
C GLN A 26 -2.52 6.89 12.87
N ARG A 27 -3.31 7.62 12.09
CA ARG A 27 -4.05 7.06 10.96
C ARG A 27 -3.15 6.74 9.77
N LEU A 28 -2.13 7.55 9.51
CA LEU A 28 -1.08 7.23 8.53
C LEU A 28 -0.32 5.96 8.92
N GLN A 29 0.08 5.84 10.19
CA GLN A 29 0.72 4.62 10.72
C GLN A 29 -0.20 3.40 10.59
N ALA A 30 -1.50 3.55 10.83
CA ALA A 30 -2.47 2.48 10.65
C ALA A 30 -2.61 2.04 9.18
N ILE A 31 -2.59 2.99 8.23
CA ILE A 31 -2.59 2.69 6.78
C ILE A 31 -1.31 1.95 6.39
N VAL A 32 -0.15 2.44 6.82
CA VAL A 32 1.15 1.79 6.57
C VAL A 32 1.17 0.39 7.18
N GLY A 33 0.80 0.24 8.45
CA GLY A 33 0.74 -1.05 9.15
C GLY A 33 -0.24 -2.03 8.53
N GLY A 34 -1.35 -1.56 7.92
CA GLY A 34 -2.25 -2.42 7.16
C GLY A 34 -1.65 -2.94 5.85
N ASN A 35 -0.76 -2.17 5.21
CA ASN A 35 -0.02 -2.62 4.02
C ASN A 35 1.09 -3.62 4.37
N PHE A 36 1.61 -3.62 5.61
CA PHE A 36 2.65 -4.54 6.07
C PHE A 36 2.16 -5.54 7.13
N ASP A 37 0.85 -5.77 7.19
CA ASP A 37 0.25 -6.74 8.11
C ASP A 37 0.76 -8.17 7.82
N GLU A 38 0.95 -8.99 8.84
CA GLU A 38 1.47 -10.38 8.72
C GLU A 38 0.73 -11.23 7.68
N THR A 39 -0.57 -10.96 7.46
CA THR A 39 -1.37 -11.61 6.42
C THR A 39 -0.97 -11.21 4.98
N GLN A 40 -0.40 -10.02 4.80
CA GLN A 40 0.07 -9.46 3.52
C GLN A 40 1.56 -9.75 3.26
N ILE A 41 2.41 -9.76 4.29
CA ILE A 41 3.87 -10.02 4.17
C ILE A 41 4.26 -11.50 4.31
N SER A 42 3.30 -12.42 4.47
CA SER A 42 3.60 -13.86 4.39
C SER A 42 4.22 -14.22 3.04
N SER A 43 5.12 -15.22 3.00
CA SER A 43 5.79 -15.61 1.74
C SER A 43 4.79 -16.05 0.65
N ALA A 44 3.62 -16.56 1.05
CA ALA A 44 2.53 -16.91 0.15
C ALA A 44 1.82 -15.68 -0.41
N ALA A 45 1.52 -14.68 0.43
CA ALA A 45 0.90 -13.43 0.00
C ALA A 45 1.83 -12.60 -0.88
N MET A 46 3.12 -12.52 -0.55
CA MET A 46 4.15 -11.88 -1.39
C MET A 46 4.23 -12.53 -2.78
N LYS A 47 4.23 -13.86 -2.86
CA LYS A 47 4.18 -14.59 -4.15
C LYS A 47 2.88 -14.33 -4.91
N ALA A 48 1.76 -14.24 -4.21
CA ALA A 48 0.47 -13.95 -4.82
C ALA A 48 0.41 -12.51 -5.39
N TRP A 49 0.98 -11.54 -4.69
CA TRP A 49 1.12 -10.15 -5.17
C TRP A 49 2.05 -10.05 -6.38
N LEU A 50 3.21 -10.71 -6.37
CA LEU A 50 4.11 -10.78 -7.53
C LEU A 50 3.43 -11.45 -8.73
N ALA A 51 2.75 -12.58 -8.53
CA ALA A 51 2.01 -13.26 -9.58
C ALA A 51 0.86 -12.39 -10.12
N PHE A 52 0.20 -11.62 -9.24
CA PHE A 52 -0.84 -10.67 -9.62
C PHE A 52 -0.28 -9.52 -10.47
N TRP A 53 0.84 -8.90 -10.09
CA TRP A 53 1.49 -7.85 -10.90
C TRP A 53 1.99 -8.38 -12.25
N ALA A 54 2.59 -9.57 -12.27
CA ALA A 54 3.01 -10.21 -13.53
C ALA A 54 1.82 -10.45 -14.47
N SER A 55 0.69 -10.88 -13.90
CA SER A 55 -0.54 -11.13 -14.65
C SER A 55 -1.24 -9.84 -15.06
N SER A 56 -1.18 -8.77 -14.26
CA SER A 56 -1.84 -7.49 -14.55
C SER A 56 -1.24 -6.77 -15.76
N MET A 57 0.05 -6.97 -16.05
CA MET A 57 0.69 -6.45 -17.26
C MET A 57 0.04 -6.96 -18.56
N HIS A 58 -0.57 -8.15 -18.51
CA HIS A 58 -1.12 -8.82 -19.69
C HIS A 58 -2.66 -8.92 -19.67
N GLN A 59 -3.30 -8.66 -18.52
CA GLN A 59 -4.74 -8.81 -18.34
C GLN A 59 -5.39 -7.47 -17.96
N PRO A 60 -6.16 -6.84 -18.88
CA PRO A 60 -6.77 -5.52 -18.64
C PRO A 60 -7.67 -5.45 -17.41
N MET A 61 -8.35 -6.54 -17.06
CA MET A 61 -9.21 -6.59 -15.86
C MET A 61 -8.39 -6.52 -14.56
N LEU A 62 -7.25 -7.20 -14.52
CA LEU A 62 -6.36 -7.19 -13.35
C LEU A 62 -5.62 -5.86 -13.24
N TYR A 63 -5.23 -5.27 -14.36
CA TYR A 63 -4.68 -3.92 -14.41
C TYR A 63 -5.63 -2.88 -13.81
N ARG A 64 -6.93 -2.96 -14.15
CA ARG A 64 -7.95 -2.07 -13.56
C ARG A 64 -8.03 -2.25 -12.04
N LEU A 65 -7.99 -3.48 -11.53
CA LEU A 65 -8.01 -3.75 -10.10
C LEU A 65 -6.77 -3.20 -9.39
N GLN A 66 -5.59 -3.38 -9.98
CA GLN A 66 -4.34 -2.79 -9.49
C GLN A 66 -4.46 -1.27 -9.40
N GLN A 67 -4.92 -0.63 -10.47
CA GLN A 67 -5.05 0.83 -10.53
C GLN A 67 -6.05 1.37 -9.49
N VAL A 68 -7.17 0.69 -9.27
CA VAL A 68 -8.13 1.07 -8.22
C VAL A 68 -7.51 0.94 -6.83
N SER A 69 -6.74 -0.12 -6.58
CA SER A 69 -6.05 -0.34 -5.30
C SER A 69 -5.03 0.78 -5.03
N SER A 70 -4.14 1.07 -5.98
CA SER A 70 -3.12 2.11 -5.85
C SER A 70 -3.74 3.50 -5.67
N ARG A 71 -4.78 3.84 -6.44
CA ARG A 71 -5.49 5.13 -6.30
C ARG A 71 -6.17 5.28 -4.95
N ARG A 72 -6.71 4.19 -4.39
CA ARG A 72 -7.34 4.19 -3.06
C ARG A 72 -6.31 4.42 -1.97
N LEU A 73 -5.16 3.74 -2.02
CA LEU A 73 -4.06 3.95 -1.09
C LEU A 73 -3.62 5.42 -1.11
N LEU A 74 -3.30 5.94 -2.30
CA LEU A 74 -2.88 7.33 -2.46
C LEU A 74 -3.93 8.32 -1.92
N SER A 75 -5.21 8.10 -2.22
CA SER A 75 -6.29 8.98 -1.77
C SER A 75 -6.43 8.98 -0.25
N ASN A 76 -6.28 7.83 0.40
CA ASN A 76 -6.29 7.73 1.86
C ASN A 76 -5.09 8.47 2.48
N LEU A 77 -3.89 8.30 1.91
CA LEU A 77 -2.68 9.00 2.40
C LEU A 77 -2.81 10.51 2.26
N VAL A 78 -3.20 11.00 1.08
CA VAL A 78 -3.40 12.44 0.83
C VAL A 78 -4.48 12.99 1.75
N TYR A 79 -5.58 12.25 1.97
CA TYR A 79 -6.63 12.68 2.89
C TYR A 79 -6.10 12.91 4.31
N GLU A 80 -5.31 11.98 4.86
CA GLU A 80 -4.74 12.14 6.19
C GLU A 80 -3.69 13.26 6.23
N PHE A 81 -2.82 13.38 5.22
CA PHE A 81 -1.85 14.48 5.16
C PHE A 81 -2.53 15.86 5.09
N ARG A 82 -3.67 15.99 4.41
CA ARG A 82 -4.41 17.27 4.32
C ARG A 82 -4.98 17.76 5.65
N ARG A 83 -4.98 16.93 6.70
CA ARG A 83 -5.37 17.35 8.04
C ARG A 83 -4.31 18.23 8.70
N GLU A 84 -3.05 18.08 8.29
CA GLU A 84 -1.89 18.75 8.90
C GLU A 84 -1.11 19.63 7.90
N LEU A 85 -1.29 19.42 6.60
CA LEU A 85 -0.54 20.07 5.53
C LEU A 85 -1.45 20.78 4.50
N PRO A 86 -0.96 21.86 3.86
CA PRO A 86 -1.59 22.43 2.68
C PRO A 86 -1.76 21.39 1.56
N ARG A 87 -2.76 21.60 0.70
CA ARG A 87 -3.15 20.63 -0.36
C ARG A 87 -1.98 20.11 -1.19
N GLU A 88 -1.12 21.01 -1.66
CA GLU A 88 -0.02 20.68 -2.57
C GLU A 88 1.04 19.81 -1.85
N GLN A 89 1.46 20.23 -0.65
CA GLN A 89 2.39 19.46 0.18
C GLN A 89 1.81 18.11 0.61
N ALA A 90 0.50 18.04 0.89
CA ALA A 90 -0.17 16.78 1.21
C ALA A 90 -0.21 15.82 0.02
N GLN A 91 -0.34 16.34 -1.21
CA GLN A 91 -0.23 15.54 -2.43
C GLN A 91 1.19 15.00 -2.59
N GLU A 92 2.21 15.85 -2.48
CA GLU A 92 3.61 15.44 -2.55
C GLU A 92 3.97 14.38 -1.49
N ALA A 93 3.59 14.61 -0.24
CA ALA A 93 3.80 13.67 0.87
C ALA A 93 3.06 12.34 0.63
N GLY A 94 1.82 12.40 0.14
CA GLY A 94 1.03 11.23 -0.21
C GLY A 94 1.67 10.39 -1.33
N TYR A 95 2.17 11.04 -2.38
CA TYR A 95 2.91 10.37 -3.45
C TYR A 95 4.22 9.76 -2.93
N GLY A 96 4.99 10.50 -2.12
CA GLY A 96 6.24 10.02 -1.55
C GLY A 96 6.05 8.79 -0.67
N LEU A 97 5.06 8.81 0.22
CA LEU A 97 4.78 7.66 1.08
C LEU A 97 4.24 6.46 0.29
N ALA A 98 3.39 6.67 -0.72
CA ALA A 98 2.96 5.60 -1.60
C ALA A 98 4.14 4.94 -2.33
N ALA A 99 5.07 5.75 -2.87
CA ALA A 99 6.26 5.25 -3.54
C ALA A 99 7.21 4.48 -2.59
N LEU A 100 7.33 4.90 -1.33
CA LEU A 100 8.10 4.17 -0.30
C LEU A 100 7.45 2.82 0.03
N ILE A 101 6.13 2.77 0.17
CA ILE A 101 5.40 1.52 0.37
C ILE A 101 5.68 0.59 -0.82
N ASP A 102 5.44 1.06 -2.05
CA ASP A 102 5.66 0.27 -3.26
C ASP A 102 7.12 -0.20 -3.40
N GLY A 103 8.09 0.64 -3.04
CA GLY A 103 9.52 0.31 -3.07
C GLY A 103 9.96 -0.73 -2.04
N LEU A 104 9.36 -0.73 -0.85
CA LEU A 104 9.63 -1.72 0.20
C LEU A 104 9.04 -3.10 -0.12
N TRP A 105 8.04 -3.16 -1.01
CA TRP A 105 7.44 -4.41 -1.48
C TRP A 105 8.29 -5.16 -2.51
N LEU A 106 9.28 -4.50 -3.13
CA LEU A 106 10.21 -5.17 -4.03
C LEU A 106 11.22 -5.99 -3.22
N PRO A 107 11.39 -7.30 -3.46
CA PRO A 107 12.39 -8.10 -2.77
C PRO A 107 13.78 -7.51 -3.03
N GLY A 108 14.39 -6.92 -2.00
CA GLY A 108 15.81 -6.57 -1.92
C GLY A 108 16.43 -5.98 -3.18
N GLY A 109 16.39 -4.65 -3.31
CA GLY A 109 17.43 -3.97 -4.08
C GLY A 109 18.82 -4.38 -3.53
N ALA A 110 19.61 -5.03 -4.37
CA ALA A 110 21.03 -5.31 -4.17
C ALA A 110 21.41 -6.19 -2.96
N GLN A 111 21.10 -7.49 -3.02
CA GLN A 111 22.10 -8.45 -2.55
C GLN A 111 23.28 -8.38 -3.52
N ARG A 112 24.31 -7.60 -3.16
CA ARG A 112 25.64 -7.74 -3.78
C ARG A 112 25.99 -9.22 -3.74
N GLN A 113 26.11 -9.83 -4.92
CA GLN A 113 26.92 -11.01 -5.08
C GLN A 113 28.35 -10.58 -4.75
N THR A 114 28.75 -10.70 -3.49
CA THR A 114 30.17 -10.95 -3.18
C THR A 114 30.39 -12.42 -3.52
N ALA A 115 30.62 -12.69 -4.80
CA ALA A 115 31.27 -13.92 -5.21
C ALA A 115 32.70 -13.85 -4.64
N GLY A 116 32.98 -14.78 -3.73
CA GLY A 116 34.34 -15.10 -3.30
C GLY A 116 35.10 -15.89 -4.36
#